data_AF-A0AAU8AMR6-F1
#
_entry.id   AF-A0AAU8AMR6-F1
#
_cell.length_a   1.000
_cell.length_b   1.000
_cell.length_c   1.000
_cell.angle_alpha   90.00
_cell.angle_beta   90.00
_cell.angle_gamma   90.00
#
_symmetry.space_group_name_H-M   'P 1'
#
loop_
_entity.id
_entity.type
_entity.pdbx_description
1 polymer ?
#
loop_
_entity_poly.entity_id
_entity_poly.type
_entity_poly.pdbx_seq_one_letter_code
_entity_poly.pdbx_strand_id
1 'polypeptide(L)'
;MRAARAGRGCAGAALWLLLCAALAGEARADGFAPDYTALFDDNAGAVEEPSPGFEVLELPGPVILTRRDGAGVRAEDQSGHGPAGCALERLVEITAAVQLCPDLLTIAERDRLASLLRRAARFAAENTYPPLSDEEREDALAAELAKARLAQGGTCPQPETEADWVRFARSLATDAAARRFAHIFAVPRLPVAQPCP
;
A
#
# COMPACT_ATOMS: atom_id res chain seq x y z
N MET A 1 -49.53 -44.14 48.35
CA MET A 1 -48.73 -42.93 48.60
C MET A 1 -47.57 -42.93 47.60
N ARG A 2 -47.42 -41.84 46.84
CA ARG A 2 -46.64 -41.74 45.58
C ARG A 2 -45.13 -41.57 45.82
N ALA A 3 -44.36 -42.10 44.88
CA ALA A 3 -42.91 -41.95 44.72
C ALA A 3 -42.52 -40.76 43.79
N ALA A 4 -41.21 -40.43 43.77
CA ALA A 4 -40.37 -39.84 42.69
C ALA A 4 -39.56 -38.61 43.18
N ARG A 5 -38.22 -38.66 43.32
CA ARG A 5 -37.09 -38.67 42.34
C ARG A 5 -36.72 -37.31 41.71
N ALA A 6 -35.41 -37.10 41.68
CA ALA A 6 -34.62 -35.94 41.28
C ALA A 6 -34.84 -35.38 39.87
N GLY A 7 -34.43 -34.13 39.66
CA GLY A 7 -34.14 -33.54 38.35
C GLY A 7 -33.13 -32.40 38.45
N ARG A 8 -31.85 -32.69 38.17
CA ARG A 8 -30.79 -31.71 37.86
C ARG A 8 -31.04 -31.16 36.46
N GLY A 9 -30.79 -29.88 36.21
CA GLY A 9 -30.71 -29.37 34.84
C GLY A 9 -30.41 -27.88 34.72
N CYS A 10 -29.46 -27.58 33.83
CA CYS A 10 -29.32 -26.31 33.10
C CYS A 10 -28.69 -25.11 33.82
N ALA A 11 -27.36 -25.15 34.04
CA ALA A 11 -26.55 -23.94 34.26
C ALA A 11 -25.32 -23.84 33.31
N GLY A 12 -25.25 -24.65 32.26
CA GLY A 12 -24.01 -24.82 31.47
C GLY A 12 -23.97 -24.17 30.08
N ALA A 13 -25.09 -23.66 29.55
CA ALA A 13 -25.17 -23.34 28.11
C ALA A 13 -24.90 -21.88 27.74
N ALA A 14 -24.92 -20.93 28.69
CA ALA A 14 -24.88 -19.50 28.36
C ALA A 14 -23.47 -18.89 28.24
N LEU A 15 -22.42 -19.60 28.71
CA LEU A 15 -21.07 -19.03 28.80
C LEU A 15 -20.19 -19.28 27.55
N TRP A 16 -20.63 -20.11 26.61
CA TRP A 16 -19.84 -20.48 25.42
C TRP A 16 -20.09 -19.61 24.18
N LEU A 17 -21.14 -18.79 24.16
CA LEU A 17 -21.47 -17.93 23.00
C LEU A 17 -20.75 -16.57 22.99
N LEU A 18 -20.10 -16.18 24.09
CA LEU A 18 -19.40 -14.89 24.20
C LEU A 18 -17.89 -14.95 23.87
N LEU A 19 -17.32 -16.14 23.69
CA LEU A 19 -15.87 -16.30 23.46
C LEU A 19 -15.46 -16.34 21.99
N CYS A 20 -16.40 -16.46 21.04
CA CYS A 20 -16.09 -16.51 19.60
C CYS A 20 -16.07 -15.13 18.91
N ALA A 21 -16.50 -14.06 19.59
CA ALA A 21 -16.59 -12.72 18.98
C ALA A 21 -15.29 -11.89 19.08
N ALA A 22 -14.24 -12.38 19.76
CA ALA A 22 -13.05 -11.59 20.08
C ALA A 22 -11.78 -11.93 19.26
N LEU A 23 -11.90 -12.78 18.23
CA LEU A 23 -10.77 -13.18 17.38
C LEU A 23 -10.86 -12.70 15.92
N ALA A 24 -11.81 -11.82 15.60
CA ALA A 24 -11.73 -11.02 14.39
C ALA A 24 -10.64 -9.96 14.61
N GLY A 25 -9.37 -10.36 14.51
CA GLY A 25 -8.29 -9.41 14.36
C GLY A 25 -8.56 -8.62 13.09
N GLU A 26 -8.74 -7.30 13.22
CA GLU A 26 -8.74 -6.40 12.07
C GLU A 26 -7.44 -6.68 11.30
N ALA A 27 -7.55 -7.24 10.10
CA ALA A 27 -6.45 -7.27 9.15
C ALA A 27 -6.09 -5.81 8.86
N ARG A 28 -5.15 -5.25 9.60
CA ARG A 28 -4.62 -3.92 9.31
C ARG A 28 -3.71 -4.06 8.10
N ALA A 29 -3.93 -3.25 7.08
CA ALA A 29 -2.97 -3.09 6.00
C ALA A 29 -1.61 -2.70 6.59
N ASP A 30 -0.53 -3.34 6.12
CA ASP A 30 0.83 -2.99 6.49
C ASP A 30 1.28 -1.76 5.67
N GLY A 31 0.86 -0.58 6.15
CA GLY A 31 1.08 0.68 5.45
C GLY A 31 0.46 0.67 4.05
N PHE A 32 1.25 1.06 3.04
CA PHE A 32 0.77 1.13 1.66
C PHE A 32 0.79 -0.21 0.91
N ALA A 33 1.28 -1.29 1.52
CA ALA A 33 1.31 -2.61 0.88
C ALA A 33 -0.09 -3.25 0.94
N PRO A 34 -0.68 -3.64 -0.22
CA PRO A 34 -1.96 -4.33 -0.20
C PRO A 34 -1.87 -5.71 0.45
N ASP A 35 -2.86 -6.05 1.27
CA ASP A 35 -3.08 -7.41 1.74
C ASP A 35 -3.70 -8.24 0.61
N TYR A 36 -2.84 -8.86 -0.18
CA TYR A 36 -3.28 -9.73 -1.27
C TYR A 36 -4.02 -10.97 -0.76
N THR A 37 -3.69 -11.48 0.44
CA THR A 37 -4.39 -12.67 0.96
C THR A 37 -5.86 -12.32 1.21
N ALA A 38 -6.10 -11.23 1.93
CA ALA A 38 -7.45 -10.73 2.17
C ALA A 38 -8.19 -10.39 0.86
N LEU A 39 -7.50 -9.80 -0.13
CA LEU A 39 -8.10 -9.53 -1.45
C LEU A 39 -8.63 -10.80 -2.13
N PHE A 40 -7.84 -11.88 -2.14
CA PHE A 40 -8.28 -13.14 -2.74
C PHE A 40 -9.42 -13.78 -1.95
N ASP A 41 -9.37 -13.75 -0.61
CA ASP A 41 -10.39 -14.34 0.26
C ASP A 41 -11.74 -13.61 0.11
N ASP A 42 -11.73 -12.28 0.12
CA ASP A 42 -12.94 -11.45 0.00
C ASP A 42 -13.53 -11.48 -1.41
N ASN A 43 -12.72 -11.82 -2.43
CA ASN A 43 -13.14 -11.95 -3.83
C ASN A 43 -13.17 -13.40 -4.32
N ALA A 44 -13.23 -14.39 -3.42
CA ALA A 44 -13.13 -15.81 -3.78
C ALA A 44 -14.13 -16.25 -4.86
N GLY A 45 -15.32 -15.64 -4.94
CA GLY A 45 -16.32 -15.92 -5.97
C GLY A 45 -15.98 -15.40 -7.37
N ALA A 46 -14.97 -14.53 -7.49
CA ALA A 46 -14.46 -13.96 -8.75
C ALA A 46 -13.06 -14.49 -9.10
N VAL A 47 -12.47 -15.36 -8.27
CA VAL A 47 -11.20 -16.00 -8.55
C VAL A 47 -11.41 -17.07 -9.61
N GLU A 48 -10.64 -16.97 -10.69
CA GLU A 48 -10.54 -18.02 -11.70
C GLU A 48 -9.34 -18.92 -11.39
N GLU A 49 -9.49 -20.23 -11.61
CA GLU A 49 -8.39 -21.20 -11.50
C GLU A 49 -8.16 -21.87 -12.87
N PRO A 50 -7.39 -21.25 -13.79
CA PRO A 50 -7.14 -21.81 -15.12
C PRO A 50 -6.40 -23.15 -15.12
N SER A 51 -5.64 -23.44 -14.06
CA SER A 51 -4.95 -24.71 -13.85
C SER A 51 -4.69 -24.94 -12.36
N PRO A 52 -4.56 -26.19 -11.88
CA PRO A 52 -4.32 -26.48 -10.47
C PRO A 52 -3.18 -25.65 -9.86
N GLY A 53 -3.47 -24.92 -8.78
CA GLY A 53 -2.47 -24.11 -8.06
C GLY A 53 -2.07 -22.81 -8.78
N PHE A 54 -2.88 -22.36 -9.75
CA PHE A 54 -2.74 -21.09 -10.45
C PHE A 54 -4.07 -20.35 -10.44
N GLU A 55 -4.13 -19.28 -9.66
CA GLU A 55 -5.32 -18.47 -9.48
C GLU A 55 -5.12 -17.09 -10.12
N VAL A 56 -6.18 -16.58 -10.72
CA VAL A 56 -6.24 -15.26 -11.35
C VAL A 56 -7.43 -14.51 -10.75
N LEU A 57 -7.20 -13.28 -10.33
CA LEU A 57 -8.22 -12.36 -9.86
C LEU A 57 -8.10 -11.05 -10.63
N GLU A 58 -9.11 -10.74 -11.45
CA GLU A 58 -9.23 -9.46 -12.13
C GLU A 58 -9.98 -8.47 -11.24
N LEU A 59 -9.31 -7.38 -10.84
CA LEU A 59 -9.89 -6.34 -10.00
C LEU A 59 -10.47 -5.19 -10.83
N PRO A 60 -11.43 -4.43 -10.26
CA PRO A 60 -11.82 -3.15 -10.81
C PRO A 60 -10.62 -2.19 -10.90
N GLY A 61 -10.51 -1.45 -12.01
CA GLY A 61 -9.42 -0.51 -12.22
C GLY A 61 -8.15 -1.23 -12.69
N PRO A 62 -8.01 -1.42 -14.01
CA PRO A 62 -7.36 -2.54 -14.72
C PRO A 62 -6.13 -3.15 -14.01
N VAL A 63 -6.37 -3.94 -12.95
CA VAL A 63 -5.33 -4.64 -12.20
C VAL A 63 -5.64 -6.12 -12.21
N ILE A 64 -4.65 -6.93 -12.58
CA ILE A 64 -4.74 -8.38 -12.55
C ILE A 64 -3.80 -8.91 -11.47
N LEU A 65 -4.35 -9.72 -10.57
CA LEU A 65 -3.59 -10.46 -9.57
C LEU A 65 -3.46 -11.91 -10.00
N THR A 66 -2.25 -12.43 -9.91
CA THR A 66 -1.94 -13.81 -10.24
C THR A 66 -1.24 -14.45 -9.06
N ARG A 67 -1.82 -15.52 -8.51
CA ARG A 67 -1.25 -16.29 -7.40
C ARG A 67 -0.87 -17.68 -7.90
N ARG A 68 0.35 -18.11 -7.56
CA ARG A 68 0.82 -19.47 -7.85
C ARG A 68 1.37 -20.09 -6.58
N ASP A 69 1.06 -21.36 -6.37
CA ASP A 69 1.53 -22.12 -5.21
C ASP A 69 3.05 -21.99 -5.01
N GLY A 70 3.43 -21.50 -3.82
CA GLY A 70 4.83 -21.30 -3.44
C GLY A 70 5.55 -20.12 -4.10
N ALA A 71 4.90 -19.33 -4.97
CA ALA A 71 5.51 -18.21 -5.70
C ALA A 71 4.99 -16.82 -5.28
N GLY A 72 4.02 -16.75 -4.36
CA GLY A 72 3.41 -15.50 -3.90
C GLY A 72 2.41 -14.93 -4.90
N VAL A 73 2.06 -13.66 -4.71
CA VAL A 73 1.13 -12.91 -5.57
C VAL A 73 1.92 -11.95 -6.46
N ARG A 74 1.63 -11.99 -7.75
CA ARG A 74 2.06 -11.00 -8.73
C ARG A 74 0.88 -10.11 -9.05
N ALA A 75 1.10 -8.80 -9.05
CA ALA A 75 0.10 -7.81 -9.44
C ALA A 75 0.57 -7.09 -10.70
N GLU A 76 -0.34 -6.86 -11.65
CA GLU A 76 -0.05 -6.17 -12.90
C GLU A 76 -1.05 -5.02 -13.10
N ASP A 77 -0.53 -3.80 -13.27
CA ASP A 77 -1.32 -2.62 -13.62
C ASP A 77 -1.38 -2.47 -15.15
N GLN A 78 -2.57 -2.69 -15.72
CA GLN A 78 -2.86 -2.59 -17.15
C GLN A 78 -3.55 -1.27 -17.54
N SER A 79 -3.52 -0.26 -16.68
CA SER A 79 -4.16 1.05 -16.95
C SER A 79 -3.54 1.83 -18.10
N GLY A 80 -2.31 1.50 -18.51
CA GLY A 80 -1.54 2.33 -19.43
C GLY A 80 -1.08 3.67 -18.83
N HIS A 81 -1.42 3.94 -17.56
CA HIS A 81 -1.00 5.16 -16.85
C HIS A 81 0.31 4.94 -16.07
N GLY A 82 0.68 3.69 -15.83
CA GLY A 82 1.86 3.28 -15.07
C GLY A 82 1.53 2.91 -13.62
N PRO A 83 2.36 2.05 -13.00
CA PRO A 83 2.12 1.50 -11.66
C PRO A 83 2.13 2.59 -10.58
N ALA A 84 0.97 2.81 -9.95
CA ALA A 84 0.80 3.87 -8.96
C ALA A 84 1.58 3.63 -7.66
N GLY A 85 1.78 2.37 -7.25
CA GLY A 85 2.62 2.03 -6.10
C GLY A 85 4.10 2.35 -6.35
N CYS A 86 4.62 2.03 -7.54
CA CYS A 86 5.99 2.39 -7.94
C CYS A 86 6.19 3.92 -7.95
N ALA A 87 5.19 4.65 -8.45
CA ALA A 87 5.20 6.12 -8.43
C ALA A 87 5.32 6.68 -6.99
N LEU A 88 4.62 6.07 -6.02
CA LEU A 88 4.75 6.41 -4.61
C LEU A 88 6.15 6.05 -4.06
N GLU A 89 6.64 4.83 -4.28
CA GLU A 89 7.97 4.38 -3.83
C GLU A 89 9.07 5.34 -4.29
N ARG A 90 9.09 5.70 -5.58
CA ARG A 90 10.05 6.67 -6.13
C ARG A 90 9.95 8.05 -5.50
N LEU A 91 8.73 8.52 -5.23
CA LEU A 91 8.50 9.81 -4.56
C LEU A 91 8.96 9.77 -3.10
N VAL A 92 8.79 8.65 -2.40
CA VAL A 92 9.32 8.45 -1.04
C VAL A 92 10.85 8.50 -1.07
N GLU A 93 11.49 7.69 -1.93
CA GLU A 93 12.95 7.62 -2.07
C GLU A 93 13.55 9.01 -2.32
N ILE A 94 13.02 9.73 -3.31
CA ILE A 94 13.59 11.02 -3.71
C ILE A 94 13.33 12.10 -2.66
N THR A 95 12.16 12.08 -2.01
CA THR A 95 11.83 13.06 -0.97
C THR A 95 12.68 12.82 0.28
N ALA A 96 12.95 11.56 0.63
CA ALA A 96 13.88 11.21 1.70
C ALA A 96 15.30 11.76 1.42
N ALA A 97 15.79 11.66 0.18
CA ALA A 97 17.09 12.22 -0.21
C ALA A 97 17.13 13.74 -0.08
N VAL A 98 16.08 14.40 -0.56
CA VAL A 98 15.96 15.86 -0.46
C VAL A 98 15.87 16.32 1.00
N GLN A 99 15.25 15.54 1.89
CA GLN A 99 15.19 15.86 3.32
C GLN A 99 16.55 15.73 4.03
N LEU A 100 17.42 14.81 3.59
CA LEU A 100 18.78 14.71 4.10
C LEU A 100 19.67 15.85 3.59
N CYS A 101 19.42 16.33 2.37
CA CYS A 101 20.26 17.31 1.67
C CYS A 101 19.44 18.51 1.18
N PRO A 102 18.87 19.32 2.09
CA PRO A 102 17.89 20.34 1.73
C PRO A 102 18.46 21.41 0.79
N ASP A 103 19.75 21.73 0.91
CA ASP A 103 20.38 22.83 0.17
C ASP A 103 20.61 22.55 -1.33
N LEU A 104 20.38 21.32 -1.79
CA LEU A 104 20.58 20.94 -3.20
C LEU A 104 19.42 21.35 -4.12
N LEU A 105 18.25 21.60 -3.53
CA LEU A 105 17.03 22.05 -4.21
C LEU A 105 16.57 23.39 -3.64
N THR A 106 15.91 24.20 -4.46
CA THR A 106 15.22 25.41 -4.02
C THR A 106 13.98 25.06 -3.17
N ILE A 107 13.53 26.00 -2.34
CA ILE A 107 12.29 25.84 -1.54
C ILE A 107 11.11 25.43 -2.44
N ALA A 108 10.93 26.11 -3.57
CA ALA A 108 9.84 25.84 -4.50
C ALA A 108 9.89 24.43 -5.10
N GLU A 109 11.08 23.90 -5.38
CA GLU A 109 11.23 22.52 -5.86
C GLU A 109 10.88 21.51 -4.77
N ARG A 110 11.32 21.75 -3.53
CA ARG A 110 10.99 20.89 -2.38
C ARG A 110 9.47 20.88 -2.10
N ASP A 111 8.82 22.03 -2.17
CA ASP A 111 7.37 22.14 -1.97
C ASP A 111 6.58 21.39 -3.05
N ARG A 112 7.05 21.42 -4.31
CA ARG A 112 6.45 20.64 -5.39
C ARG A 112 6.58 19.14 -5.14
N LEU A 113 7.77 18.66 -4.77
CA LEU A 113 7.98 17.25 -4.44
C LEU A 113 7.10 16.80 -3.27
N ALA A 114 7.04 17.59 -2.20
CA ALA A 114 6.17 17.32 -1.05
C ALA A 114 4.69 17.30 -1.45
N SER A 115 4.26 18.15 -2.39
CA SER A 115 2.89 18.10 -2.92
C SER A 115 2.63 16.84 -3.75
N LEU A 116 3.59 16.37 -4.54
CA LEU A 116 3.45 15.14 -5.33
C LEU A 116 3.38 13.92 -4.41
N LEU A 117 4.28 13.85 -3.42
CA LEU A 117 4.29 12.76 -2.45
C LEU A 117 2.97 12.66 -1.69
N ARG A 118 2.43 13.79 -1.18
CA ARG A 118 1.13 13.78 -0.48
C ARG A 118 -0.02 13.31 -1.36
N ARG A 119 -0.02 13.64 -2.66
CA ARG A 119 -1.04 13.15 -3.61
C ARG A 119 -0.89 11.64 -3.83
N ALA A 120 0.33 11.15 -4.01
CA ALA A 120 0.61 9.72 -4.17
C ALA A 120 0.21 8.93 -2.91
N ALA A 121 0.57 9.42 -1.73
CA ALA A 121 0.21 8.80 -0.45
C ALA A 121 -1.31 8.76 -0.24
N ARG A 122 -2.02 9.85 -0.58
CA ARG A 122 -3.49 9.86 -0.56
C ARG A 122 -4.07 8.82 -1.50
N PHE A 123 -3.61 8.78 -2.75
CA PHE A 123 -4.07 7.80 -3.72
C PHE A 123 -3.86 6.37 -3.20
N ALA A 124 -2.66 6.05 -2.70
CA ALA A 124 -2.35 4.74 -2.19
C ALA A 124 -3.19 4.36 -0.96
N ALA A 125 -3.40 5.30 -0.02
CA ALA A 125 -4.25 5.08 1.15
C ALA A 125 -5.71 4.78 0.75
N GLU A 126 -6.26 5.53 -0.19
CA GLU A 126 -7.65 5.37 -0.64
C GLU A 126 -7.88 4.09 -1.46
N ASN A 127 -6.82 3.51 -2.04
CA ASN A 127 -6.94 2.41 -2.99
C ASN A 127 -6.17 1.14 -2.62
N THR A 128 -5.39 1.13 -1.54
CA THR A 128 -4.81 -0.11 -0.98
C THR A 128 -5.90 -0.97 -0.35
N TYR A 129 -5.56 -2.20 0.02
CA TYR A 129 -6.50 -3.14 0.62
C TYR A 129 -6.01 -3.67 1.97
N PRO A 130 -6.81 -3.51 3.05
CA PRO A 130 -7.93 -2.57 3.15
C PRO A 130 -7.49 -1.10 2.99
N PRO A 131 -8.40 -0.17 2.63
CA PRO A 131 -8.07 1.25 2.58
C PRO A 131 -7.62 1.78 3.95
N LEU A 132 -6.69 2.73 3.94
CA LEU A 132 -6.18 3.37 5.16
C LEU A 132 -7.04 4.57 5.57
N SER A 133 -7.17 4.79 6.87
CA SER A 133 -7.62 6.07 7.42
C SER A 133 -6.59 7.18 7.18
N ASP A 134 -7.00 8.44 7.42
CA ASP A 134 -6.09 9.58 7.32
C ASP A 134 -4.91 9.47 8.29
N GLU A 135 -5.13 8.97 9.52
CA GLU A 135 -4.07 8.77 10.52
C GLU A 135 -3.10 7.68 10.09
N GLU A 136 -3.61 6.52 9.66
CA GLU A 136 -2.81 5.41 9.16
C GLU A 136 -1.99 5.80 7.91
N ARG A 137 -2.52 6.67 7.05
CA ARG A 137 -1.76 7.22 5.92
C ARG A 137 -0.56 8.03 6.38
N GLU A 138 -0.73 8.93 7.36
CA GLU A 138 0.37 9.77 7.83
C GLU A 138 1.44 8.92 8.52
N ASP A 139 1.03 7.92 9.31
CA ASP A 139 1.94 6.97 9.96
C ASP A 139 2.70 6.12 8.93
N ALA A 140 1.99 5.58 7.93
CA ALA A 140 2.61 4.81 6.84
C ALA A 140 3.61 5.66 6.05
N LEU A 141 3.26 6.91 5.73
CA LEU A 141 4.15 7.83 5.02
C LEU A 141 5.39 8.19 5.85
N ALA A 142 5.22 8.42 7.15
CA ALA A 142 6.33 8.70 8.05
C ALA A 142 7.27 7.50 8.15
N ALA A 143 6.74 6.28 8.25
CA ALA A 143 7.50 5.04 8.30
C ALA A 143 8.30 4.81 7.01
N GLU A 144 7.66 4.96 5.84
CA GLU A 144 8.32 4.81 4.54
C GLU A 144 9.44 5.85 4.34
N LEU A 145 9.20 7.11 4.69
CA LEU A 145 10.25 8.14 4.65
C LEU A 145 11.40 7.84 5.62
N ALA A 146 11.12 7.34 6.82
CA ALA A 146 12.16 6.97 7.77
C ALA A 146 13.03 5.81 7.25
N LYS A 147 12.40 4.77 6.71
CA LYS A 147 13.07 3.63 6.06
C LYS A 147 13.93 4.08 4.88
N ALA A 148 13.40 4.94 4.00
CA ALA A 148 14.14 5.44 2.85
C ALA A 148 15.35 6.31 3.25
N ARG A 149 15.23 7.16 4.29
CA ARG A 149 16.38 7.92 4.81
C ARG A 149 17.47 7.01 5.37
N LEU A 150 17.10 5.96 6.10
CA LEU A 150 18.05 4.98 6.61
C LEU A 150 18.80 4.26 5.48
N ALA A 151 18.10 3.88 4.41
CA ALA A 151 18.68 3.21 3.25
C ALA A 151 19.72 4.08 2.50
N GLN A 152 19.63 5.41 2.62
CA GLN A 152 20.54 6.35 1.94
C GLN A 152 21.85 6.62 2.69
N GLY A 153 21.98 6.18 3.95
CA GLY A 153 23.23 6.29 4.70
C GLY A 153 23.67 7.72 5.08
N GLY A 154 22.83 8.73 4.87
CA GLY A 154 23.01 10.08 5.42
C GLY A 154 24.05 10.96 4.75
N THR A 155 24.57 10.61 3.57
CA THR A 155 25.58 11.41 2.86
C THR A 155 24.98 12.25 1.74
N CYS A 156 25.34 13.53 1.71
CA CYS A 156 24.96 14.44 0.63
C CYS A 156 26.02 14.47 -0.46
N PRO A 157 25.64 14.45 -1.75
CA PRO A 157 26.57 14.69 -2.84
C PRO A 157 27.13 16.10 -2.74
N GLN A 158 28.35 16.29 -3.23
CA GLN A 158 28.96 17.61 -3.29
C GLN A 158 28.21 18.47 -4.33
N PRO A 159 27.94 19.75 -4.06
CA PRO A 159 27.19 20.62 -4.98
C PRO A 159 27.79 20.70 -6.40
N GLU A 160 29.12 20.60 -6.50
CA GLU A 160 29.88 20.64 -7.76
C GLU A 160 29.77 19.37 -8.60
N THR A 161 29.31 18.25 -8.03
CA THR A 161 29.00 17.01 -8.77
C THR A 161 27.49 16.82 -8.76
N GLU A 162 26.80 17.16 -9.85
CA GLU A 162 25.36 16.91 -9.93
C GLU A 162 25.11 15.40 -9.99
N ALA A 163 24.90 14.82 -8.81
CA ALA A 163 24.52 13.43 -8.65
C ALA A 163 23.21 13.15 -9.41
N ASP A 164 23.11 11.97 -10.01
CA ASP A 164 21.97 11.61 -10.86
C ASP A 164 20.62 11.74 -10.14
N TRP A 165 20.58 11.46 -8.83
CA TRP A 165 19.37 11.64 -8.04
C TRP A 165 18.95 13.12 -7.91
N VAL A 166 19.89 14.07 -7.85
CA VAL A 166 19.57 15.51 -7.79
C VAL A 166 18.92 15.94 -9.09
N ARG A 167 19.47 15.50 -10.23
CA ARG A 167 18.89 15.74 -11.55
C ARG A 167 17.50 15.13 -11.68
N PHE A 168 17.32 13.92 -11.17
CA PHE A 168 16.03 13.26 -11.12
C PHE A 168 15.02 14.02 -10.25
N ALA A 169 15.40 14.45 -9.04
CA ALA A 169 14.57 15.24 -8.14
C ALA A 169 14.09 16.54 -8.81
N ARG A 170 14.99 17.26 -9.50
CA ARG A 170 14.63 18.46 -10.27
C ARG A 170 13.67 18.15 -11.41
N SER A 171 13.86 17.04 -12.12
CA SER A 171 12.96 16.62 -13.20
C SER A 171 11.52 16.36 -12.71
N LEU A 172 11.38 15.88 -11.46
CA LEU A 172 10.10 15.66 -10.79
C LEU A 172 9.48 16.96 -10.26
N ALA A 173 10.29 17.98 -9.98
CA ALA A 173 9.84 19.28 -9.48
C ALA A 173 9.34 20.23 -10.59
N THR A 174 8.79 19.69 -11.68
CA THR A 174 8.29 20.44 -12.85
C THR A 174 6.78 20.31 -13.02
N ASP A 175 6.14 21.26 -13.70
CA ASP A 175 4.71 21.18 -14.02
C ASP A 175 4.40 20.00 -14.96
N ALA A 176 5.35 19.61 -15.81
CA ALA A 176 5.24 18.45 -16.68
C ALA A 176 5.17 17.16 -15.87
N ALA A 177 6.03 17.00 -14.86
CA ALA A 177 5.95 15.89 -13.92
C ALA A 177 4.63 15.92 -13.14
N ALA A 178 4.20 17.09 -12.65
CA ALA A 178 2.93 17.20 -11.94
C ALA A 178 1.72 16.75 -12.76
N ARG A 179 1.67 17.07 -14.05
CA ARG A 179 0.64 16.56 -14.96
C ARG A 179 0.74 15.05 -15.17
N ARG A 180 1.95 14.50 -15.27
CA ARG A 180 2.18 13.06 -15.39
C ARG A 180 1.67 12.31 -14.16
N PHE A 181 2.01 12.75 -12.95
CA PHE A 181 1.49 12.12 -11.72
C PHE A 181 -0.01 12.30 -11.56
N ALA A 182 -0.56 13.46 -11.96
CA ALA A 182 -2.01 13.64 -11.98
C ALA A 182 -2.70 12.61 -12.90
N HIS A 183 -2.07 12.24 -14.01
CA HIS A 183 -2.57 11.19 -14.89
C HIS A 183 -2.44 9.79 -14.26
N ILE A 184 -1.31 9.47 -13.63
CA ILE A 184 -1.09 8.19 -12.90
C ILE A 184 -2.18 7.98 -11.85
N PHE A 185 -2.53 9.03 -11.10
CA PHE A 185 -3.48 8.96 -9.99
C PHE A 185 -4.93 9.33 -10.37
N ALA A 186 -5.24 9.42 -11.67
CA ALA A 186 -6.57 9.86 -12.13
C ALA A 186 -7.67 8.81 -11.97
N VAL A 187 -7.30 7.52 -12.02
CA VAL A 187 -8.24 6.40 -12.01
C VAL A 187 -8.02 5.57 -10.75
N PRO A 188 -9.04 5.43 -9.88
CA PRO A 188 -9.00 4.55 -8.71
C PRO A 188 -8.66 3.12 -9.11
N ARG A 189 -7.63 2.54 -8.48
CA ARG A 189 -7.16 1.16 -8.67
C ARG A 189 -6.11 0.81 -7.63
N LEU A 190 -5.91 -0.49 -7.40
CA LEU A 190 -4.89 -0.99 -6.47
C LEU A 190 -3.51 -0.38 -6.77
N PRO A 191 -2.79 0.17 -5.76
CA PRO A 191 -1.51 0.82 -5.97
C PRO A 191 -0.38 -0.22 -6.14
N VAL A 192 -0.33 -0.86 -7.30
CA VAL A 192 0.68 -1.88 -7.61
C VAL A 192 2.07 -1.26 -7.67
N ALA A 193 3.02 -1.86 -6.95
CA ALA A 193 4.41 -1.43 -6.89
C ALA A 193 5.32 -2.05 -7.97
N GLN A 194 4.99 -3.24 -8.48
CA GLN A 194 5.85 -3.98 -9.39
C GLN A 194 5.15 -4.30 -10.72
N PRO A 195 5.87 -4.26 -11.86
CA PRO A 195 7.28 -3.89 -11.99
C PRO A 195 7.54 -2.38 -11.80
N CYS A 196 8.63 -2.01 -11.12
CA CYS A 196 9.09 -0.62 -11.02
C CYS A 196 10.38 -0.43 -11.85
N PRO A 197 10.31 0.21 -13.03
CA PRO A 197 11.47 0.43 -13.89
C PRO A 197 12.49 1.41 -13.31
#